data_AF-A0A843GR41-F1
#
_entry.id   AF-A0A843GR41-F1
#
_cell.length_a   1.000
_cell.length_b   1.000
_cell.length_c   1.000
_cell.angle_alpha   90.00
_cell.angle_beta   90.00
_cell.angle_gamma   90.00
#
_symmetry.space_group_name_H-M   'P 1'
#
loop_
_entity.id
_entity.type
_entity.pdbx_description
1 polymer ?
#
loop_
_entity_poly.entity_id
_entity_poly.type
_entity_poly.pdbx_seq_one_letter_code
_entity_poly.pdbx_strand_id
1 'polypeptide(L)'
;VLQEICQERKQHKMVCLTTQRFNRLSAAIREQIDYYVKPMTIAGCLTIVRVYRPQIKEFEAAVVKLRRIKTYFFVHSDDLRGSYDTRAKVQRLTLKGWKPRNEQILNDIDTVKSKE
;
A
#
# COMPACT_ATOMS: atom_id res chain seq x y z
N VAL A 1 -11.27 11.40 13.28
CA VAL A 1 -10.56 10.43 12.41
C VAL A 1 -11.43 9.28 11.92
N LEU A 2 -11.82 8.27 12.72
CA LEU A 2 -12.60 7.12 12.18
C LEU A 2 -13.99 7.51 11.65
N GLN A 3 -14.70 8.40 12.36
CA GLN A 3 -15.99 8.94 11.92
C GLN A 3 -15.91 9.71 10.60
N GLU A 4 -14.79 10.39 10.32
CA GLU A 4 -14.60 11.13 9.07
C GLU A 4 -14.41 10.15 7.91
N ILE A 5 -13.60 9.10 8.09
CA ILE A 5 -13.37 8.08 7.06
C ILE A 5 -14.67 7.32 6.72
N CYS A 6 -15.53 7.06 7.72
CA CYS A 6 -16.84 6.47 7.49
C CYS A 6 -17.77 7.36 6.64
N GLN A 7 -17.55 8.68 6.61
CA GLN A 7 -18.37 9.62 5.84
C GLN A 7 -17.91 9.81 4.40
N GLU A 8 -16.76 9.25 4.00
CA GLU A 8 -16.21 9.39 2.64
C GLU A 8 -17.15 8.84 1.56
N ARG A 9 -17.97 7.83 1.89
CA ARG A 9 -19.00 7.29 0.98
C ARG A 9 -20.06 8.32 0.61
N LYS A 10 -20.40 9.23 1.53
CA LYS A 10 -21.36 10.34 1.30
C LYS A 10 -20.73 11.48 0.49
N GLN A 11 -19.41 11.65 0.61
CA GLN A 11 -18.66 12.64 -0.19
C GLN A 11 -18.23 12.10 -1.55
N HIS A 12 -18.56 10.83 -1.87
CA HIS A 12 -18.19 10.15 -3.13
C HIS A 12 -16.68 10.15 -3.42
N LYS A 13 -15.85 10.11 -2.38
CA LYS A 13 -14.39 10.06 -2.52
C LYS A 13 -13.90 8.61 -2.47
N MET A 14 -12.93 8.30 -3.32
CA MET A 14 -12.24 7.01 -3.31
C MET A 14 -10.89 7.16 -2.63
N VAL A 15 -10.69 6.43 -1.53
CA VAL A 15 -9.41 6.39 -0.82
C VAL A 15 -8.61 5.19 -1.32
N CYS A 16 -7.42 5.44 -1.86
CA CYS A 16 -6.49 4.40 -2.30
C CYS A 16 -5.31 4.30 -1.34
N LEU A 17 -5.05 3.10 -0.84
CA LEU A 17 -3.91 2.81 0.03
C LEU A 17 -3.00 1.80 -0.64
N THR A 18 -1.70 2.07 -0.64
CA THR A 18 -0.69 1.13 -1.17
C THR A 18 0.14 0.58 -0.02
N THR A 19 0.22 -0.75 0.09
CA THR A 19 1.05 -1.44 1.07
C THR A 19 1.62 -2.72 0.48
N GLN A 20 2.83 -3.09 0.91
CA GLN A 20 3.46 -4.35 0.53
C GLN A 20 2.86 -5.55 1.27
N ARG A 21 2.43 -5.35 2.53
CA ARG A 21 1.91 -6.40 3.40
C ARG A 21 0.60 -5.92 4.01
N PHE A 22 -0.50 -6.58 3.65
CA PHE A 22 -1.84 -6.24 4.15
C PHE A 22 -1.93 -6.29 5.69
N ASN A 23 -1.22 -7.25 6.31
CA ASN A 23 -1.15 -7.41 7.77
C ASN A 23 -0.43 -6.28 8.52
N ARG A 24 0.04 -5.23 7.86
CA ARG A 24 0.60 -4.03 8.51
C ARG A 24 -0.39 -2.87 8.61
N LEU A 25 -1.54 -2.94 7.94
CA LEU A 25 -2.59 -1.92 8.06
C LEU A 25 -3.22 -1.96 9.44
N SER A 26 -3.68 -0.83 9.98
CA SER A 26 -4.45 -0.84 11.24
C SER A 26 -5.74 -1.65 11.07
N ALA A 27 -6.22 -2.29 12.14
CA ALA A 27 -7.43 -3.12 12.10
C ALA A 27 -8.65 -2.32 11.58
N ALA A 28 -8.79 -1.07 12.06
CA ALA A 28 -9.89 -0.20 11.67
C ALA A 28 -9.89 0.18 10.18
N ILE A 29 -8.71 0.35 9.57
CA ILE A 29 -8.62 0.56 8.12
C ILE A 29 -8.95 -0.73 7.38
N ARG A 30 -8.48 -1.89 7.86
CA ARG A 30 -8.78 -3.17 7.19
C ARG A 30 -10.28 -3.42 7.08
N GLU A 31 -11.01 -3.19 8.16
CA GLU A 31 -12.46 -3.36 8.23
C GLU A 31 -13.21 -2.55 7.17
N GLN A 32 -12.73 -1.35 6.87
CA GLN A 32 -13.36 -0.42 5.93
C GLN A 32 -12.96 -0.63 4.46
N ILE A 33 -12.08 -1.58 4.14
CA ILE A 33 -11.61 -1.81 2.77
C ILE A 33 -12.64 -2.61 1.95
N ASP A 34 -13.18 -1.99 0.90
CA ASP A 34 -14.08 -2.65 -0.04
C ASP A 34 -13.36 -3.57 -1.04
N TYR A 35 -12.15 -3.18 -1.51
CA TYR A 35 -11.41 -3.91 -2.55
C TYR A 35 -9.93 -4.09 -2.20
N TYR A 36 -9.44 -5.31 -2.37
CA TYR A 36 -8.02 -5.65 -2.28
C TYR A 36 -7.49 -6.01 -3.66
N VAL A 37 -6.58 -5.17 -4.17
CA VAL A 37 -6.01 -5.33 -5.51
C VAL A 37 -4.58 -5.85 -5.39
N LYS A 38 -4.29 -7.00 -6.02
CA LYS A 38 -2.95 -7.60 -6.06
C LYS A 38 -2.44 -7.64 -7.50
N PRO A 39 -1.68 -6.61 -7.95
CA PRO A 39 -1.00 -6.66 -9.23
C PRO A 39 0.19 -7.62 -9.15
N MET A 40 0.40 -8.38 -10.23
CA MET A 40 1.56 -9.24 -10.41
C MET A 40 2.12 -8.99 -11.80
N THR A 41 3.32 -8.40 -11.86
CA THR A 41 3.99 -8.10 -13.12
C THR A 41 4.93 -9.23 -13.48
N ILE A 42 4.79 -9.74 -14.70
CA ILE A 42 5.62 -10.81 -15.29
C ILE A 42 6.36 -10.20 -16.48
N ALA A 43 7.63 -10.61 -16.66
CA ALA A 43 8.49 -10.20 -17.78
C ALA A 43 8.67 -8.67 -17.95
N GLY A 44 8.36 -7.90 -16.90
CA GLY A 44 8.46 -6.44 -16.90
C GLY A 44 7.38 -5.69 -17.69
N CYS A 45 6.59 -6.36 -18.54
CA CYS A 45 5.62 -5.70 -19.41
C CYS A 45 4.16 -6.14 -19.16
N LEU A 46 3.93 -7.37 -18.72
CA LEU A 46 2.59 -7.92 -18.53
C LEU A 46 2.20 -7.84 -17.05
N THR A 47 1.20 -7.03 -16.72
CA THR A 47 0.67 -6.97 -15.36
C THR A 47 -0.69 -7.65 -15.28
N ILE A 48 -0.75 -8.71 -14.48
CA ILE A 48 -1.98 -9.41 -14.15
C ILE A 48 -2.49 -8.87 -12.82
N VAL A 49 -3.65 -8.24 -12.83
CA VAL A 49 -4.29 -7.68 -11.65
C VAL A 49 -5.40 -8.58 -11.17
N ARG A 50 -5.28 -9.06 -9.94
CA ARG A 50 -6.32 -9.85 -9.26
C ARG A 50 -7.02 -8.98 -8.24
N VAL A 51 -8.33 -8.83 -8.39
CA VAL A 51 -9.18 -8.07 -7.47
C VAL A 51 -9.93 -9.04 -6.55
N TYR A 52 -9.79 -8.80 -5.25
CA TYR A 52 -10.42 -9.59 -4.20
C TYR A 52 -11.31 -8.70 -3.36
N ARG A 53 -12.40 -9.28 -2.84
CA ARG A 53 -13.17 -8.70 -1.74
C ARG A 53 -12.70 -9.36 -0.45
N PRO A 54 -12.06 -8.62 0.48
CA PRO A 54 -11.69 -9.19 1.77
C PRO A 54 -12.97 -9.48 2.57
N GLN A 55 -13.05 -10.67 3.16
CA GLN A 55 -14.04 -10.99 4.19
C GLN A 55 -13.30 -11.00 5.53
N ILE A 56 -13.61 -10.02 6.38
CA ILE A 56 -13.01 -9.84 7.69
C ILE A 56 -14.04 -10.31 8.72
N LYS A 57 -13.64 -11.19 9.63
CA LYS A 57 -14.44 -11.51 10.82
C LYS A 57 -14.14 -10.49 11.91
N GLU A 58 -15.19 -9.95 12.51
CA GLU A 58 -15.19 -8.84 13.48
C GLU A 58 -14.26 -9.06 14.69
N PHE A 59 -13.94 -10.31 15.04
CA PHE A 59 -13.32 -10.62 16.34
C PHE A 59 -11.81 -10.84 16.34
N GLU A 60 -11.15 -11.04 15.19
CA GLU A 60 -9.74 -11.50 15.18
C GLU A 60 -8.79 -10.68 14.30
N ALA A 61 -9.29 -9.68 13.57
CA ALA A 61 -8.51 -8.86 12.61
C ALA A 61 -7.67 -9.68 11.60
N ALA A 62 -7.96 -10.97 11.46
CA ALA A 62 -7.31 -11.91 10.56
C ALA A 62 -8.09 -11.99 9.25
N VAL A 63 -7.37 -11.99 8.14
CA VAL A 63 -7.98 -12.17 6.81
C VAL A 63 -8.42 -13.62 6.69
N VAL A 64 -9.71 -13.87 6.87
CA VAL A 64 -10.24 -15.24 6.88
C VAL A 64 -10.24 -15.82 5.48
N LYS A 65 -10.80 -15.10 4.51
CA LYS A 65 -10.86 -15.51 3.09
C LYS A 65 -10.84 -14.31 2.17
N LEU A 66 -10.08 -14.42 1.08
CA LEU A 66 -10.08 -13.46 -0.03
C LEU A 66 -10.95 -14.01 -1.15
N ARG A 67 -12.18 -13.50 -1.29
CA ARG A 67 -13.05 -13.89 -2.41
C ARG A 67 -12.58 -13.17 -3.67
N ARG A 68 -12.18 -13.91 -4.70
CA ARG A 68 -11.79 -13.33 -6.00
C ARG A 68 -13.05 -12.79 -6.69
N ILE A 69 -13.01 -11.54 -7.12
CA ILE A 69 -14.09 -10.90 -7.89
C ILE A 69 -13.76 -10.96 -9.38
N LYS A 70 -12.61 -10.40 -9.75
CA LYS A 70 -12.21 -10.22 -11.15
C LYS A 70 -10.71 -10.38 -11.28
N THR A 71 -10.29 -10.87 -12.43
CA THR A 71 -8.90 -10.79 -12.87
C THR A 71 -8.90 -10.10 -14.21
N TYR A 72 -8.01 -9.13 -14.40
CA TYR A 72 -7.74 -8.53 -15.69
C TYR A 72 -6.23 -8.46 -15.88
N PHE A 73 -5.80 -8.35 -17.12
CA PHE A 73 -4.40 -8.16 -17.45
C PHE A 73 -4.29 -7.00 -18.41
N PHE A 74 -3.17 -6.32 -18.35
CA PHE A 74 -2.81 -5.30 -19.32
C PHE A 74 -1.32 -5.39 -19.62
N VAL A 75 -0.98 -5.09 -20.86
CA VAL A 75 0.39 -4.93 -21.31
C VAL A 75 0.73 -3.45 -21.19
N HIS A 76 1.90 -3.15 -20.64
CA HIS A 76 2.35 -1.78 -20.49
C HIS A 76 2.80 -1.26 -21.86
N SER A 77 2.29 -0.10 -22.29
CA SER A 77 2.93 0.68 -23.35
C SER A 77 4.24 1.28 -22.84
N ASP A 78 5.15 1.64 -23.75
CA ASP A 78 6.42 2.28 -23.39
C ASP A 78 6.19 3.57 -22.60
N ASP A 79 5.16 4.34 -22.95
CA ASP A 79 4.75 5.54 -22.20
C ASP A 79 4.36 5.22 -20.75
N LEU A 80 3.57 4.16 -20.54
CA LEU A 80 3.16 3.75 -19.20
C LEU A 80 4.35 3.28 -18.39
N ARG A 81 5.32 2.60 -19.02
CA ARG A 81 6.54 2.15 -18.35
C ARG A 81 7.48 3.31 -18.01
N GLY A 82 7.58 4.30 -18.90
CA GLY A 82 8.39 5.50 -18.71
C GLY A 82 7.83 6.46 -17.67
N SER A 83 6.52 6.45 -17.43
CA SER A 83 5.86 7.33 -16.46
C SER A 83 6.33 7.14 -15.01
N TYR A 84 6.83 5.94 -14.67
CA TYR A 84 7.27 5.60 -13.32
C TYR A 84 8.79 5.43 -13.27
N ASP A 85 9.52 6.55 -13.26
CA ASP A 85 10.97 6.53 -13.17
C ASP A 85 11.44 6.18 -11.74
N THR A 86 11.54 4.87 -11.50
CA THR A 86 12.14 4.31 -10.28
C THR A 86 13.62 4.67 -10.17
N ARG A 87 14.33 4.92 -11.29
CA ARG A 87 15.74 5.32 -11.26
C ARG A 87 15.88 6.75 -10.78
N ALA A 88 14.99 7.68 -11.17
CA ALA A 88 14.98 9.03 -10.62
C ALA A 88 14.84 9.04 -9.10
N LYS A 89 14.02 8.15 -8.51
CA LYS A 89 13.91 8.04 -7.05
C LYS A 89 15.21 7.56 -6.41
N VAL A 90 15.85 6.53 -6.97
CA VAL A 90 17.16 6.05 -6.50
C VAL A 90 18.22 7.13 -6.64
N GLN A 91 18.29 7.82 -7.79
CA GLN A 91 19.23 8.91 -8.03
C GLN A 91 19.03 10.06 -7.04
N ARG A 92 17.79 10.48 -6.76
CA ARG A 92 17.49 11.50 -5.73
C ARG A 92 17.96 11.07 -4.34
N LEU A 93 17.77 9.79 -3.99
CA LEU A 93 18.22 9.25 -2.70
C LEU A 93 19.75 9.17 -2.62
N THR A 94 20.41 8.76 -3.71
CA THR A 94 21.87 8.74 -3.81
C THR A 94 22.45 10.16 -3.69
N LEU A 95 21.83 11.14 -4.37
CA LEU A 95 22.27 12.54 -4.36
C LEU A 95 22.10 13.19 -2.99
N LYS A 96 21.03 12.84 -2.26
CA LYS A 96 20.76 13.33 -0.91
C LYS A 96 21.79 12.84 0.12
N GLY A 97 22.58 11.81 -0.22
CA GLY A 97 23.55 11.20 0.67
C GLY A 97 22.90 10.40 1.78
N TRP A 98 23.62 9.41 2.29
CA TRP A 98 23.19 8.64 3.45
C TRP A 98 23.45 9.49 4.70
N LYS A 99 22.47 9.54 5.62
CA LYS A 99 22.69 10.22 6.90
C LYS A 99 23.85 9.54 7.64
N PRO A 100 24.78 10.31 8.22
CA PRO A 100 25.87 9.74 9.00
C PRO A 100 25.33 8.96 10.22
N ARG A 101 26.08 7.95 10.66
CA ARG A 101 25.64 6.95 11.66
C ARG A 101 25.18 7.57 12.99
N ASN A 102 25.76 8.69 13.39
CA ASN A 102 25.40 9.45 14.59
C ASN A 102 23.95 9.99 14.55
N GLU A 103 23.48 10.50 13.41
CA GLU A 103 22.10 11.00 13.26
C GLU A 103 21.08 9.87 13.14
N GLN A 104 21.49 8.67 12.75
CA GLN A 104 20.60 7.50 12.67
C GLN A 104 20.20 7.02 14.07
N ILE A 105 21.16 6.98 15.01
CA ILE A 105 20.95 6.49 16.39
C ILE A 105 19.91 7.34 17.13
N LEU A 106 19.90 8.66 16.91
CA LEU A 106 18.94 9.57 17.56
C LEU A 106 17.49 9.32 17.11
N ASN A 107 17.27 9.00 15.83
CA ASN A 107 15.92 8.73 15.30
C ASN A 107 15.34 7.40 15.80
N ASP A 108 16.18 6.40 16.08
CA ASP A 108 15.74 5.13 16.66
C ASP A 108 15.31 5.29 18.13
N ILE A 109 15.93 6.22 18.88
CA ILE A 109 15.55 6.50 20.28
C ILE A 109 14.20 7.23 20.35
N ASP A 110 13.95 8.18 19.44
CA ASP A 110 12.69 8.91 19.39
C ASP A 110 11.51 8.03 18.95
N THR A 111 11.74 7.03 18.09
CA THR A 111 10.71 6.05 17.71
C THR A 111 10.42 4.99 18.77
N VAL A 112 11.33 4.80 19.74
CA VAL A 112 11.09 3.98 20.92
C VAL A 112 10.27 4.77 21.95
N LYS A 113 10.61 6.04 22.21
CA LYS A 113 9.86 6.91 23.14
C LYS A 113 8.43 7.23 22.70
N SER A 114 8.14 7.23 21.40
CA SER A 114 6.78 7.48 20.90
C SER A 114 5.86 6.25 20.96
N LYS A 115 6.37 5.10 21.41
CA LYS A 115 5.64 3.83 21.53
C LYS A 115 5.38 3.39 22.97
N GLU A 116 5.95 4.11 23.94
CA GLU A 116 5.61 4.05 25.36
C GLU A 116 4.50 5.08 25.68
#